data_AF-A0A6I9XHA7-F1
#
_entry.id   AF-A0A6I9XHA7-F1
#
_cell.length_a   1.000
_cell.length_b   1.000
_cell.length_c   1.000
_cell.angle_alpha   90.00
_cell.angle_beta   90.00
_cell.angle_gamma   90.00
#
_symmetry.space_group_name_H-M   'P 1'
#
loop_
_entity.id
_entity.type
_entity.pdbx_description
1 polymer ?
#
loop_
_entity_poly.entity_id
_entity_poly.type
_entity_poly.pdbx_seq_one_letter_code
_entity_poly.pdbx_strand_id
1 'polypeptide(L)'
;MKEKMKKFMETADPSTASSLEAKMNELSKRFCEAHNKHKKKLEDMEKLKTRVELFECLSDKLQSFFDKKTQTLNEADIPGKDVAEMFLCVQETNTELMEQKKDLEVLQHLIEELSPHALPGDKSLVLEKVNVLSKKFREMEEMIQEKEKDVSSCQQQIDAFRGYVDSLKKWIDETTERIPPIQPSLNTDSLKKHLQSTKEEELRKSEEAKYAHLSDELHVLIEVFAPPGEAYSRMSHALEEIKKFLVP
;
A
#
# COMPACT_ATOMS: atom_id res chain seq x y z
N MET A 1 -57.24 47.29 2.01
CA MET A 1 -58.49 46.53 2.31
C MET A 1 -59.10 46.95 3.65
N LYS A 2 -58.31 47.00 4.74
CA LYS A 2 -58.76 47.50 6.06
C LYS A 2 -59.37 48.91 6.04
N GLU A 3 -58.80 49.86 5.31
CA GLU A 3 -59.37 51.22 5.19
C GLU A 3 -60.73 51.26 4.47
N LYS A 4 -60.91 50.43 3.43
CA LYS A 4 -62.19 50.32 2.71
C LYS A 4 -63.27 49.73 3.62
N MET A 5 -62.91 48.69 4.39
CA MET A 5 -63.80 48.09 5.39
C MET A 5 -64.21 49.11 6.46
N LYS A 6 -63.28 49.91 6.98
CA LYS A 6 -63.58 50.97 7.96
C LYS A 6 -64.64 51.95 7.43
N LYS A 7 -64.48 52.44 6.19
CA LYS A 7 -65.46 53.31 5.54
C LYS A 7 -66.85 52.66 5.37
N PHE A 8 -66.91 51.35 5.06
CA PHE A 8 -68.19 50.64 4.94
C PHE A 8 -68.89 50.43 6.29
N MET A 9 -68.13 50.18 7.35
CA MET A 9 -68.68 50.01 8.70
C MET A 9 -69.25 51.32 9.27
N GLU A 10 -68.68 52.48 8.89
CA GLU A 10 -69.17 53.80 9.32
C GLU A 10 -70.56 54.16 8.75
N THR A 11 -70.98 53.53 7.65
CA THR A 11 -72.27 53.81 6.97
C THR A 11 -73.31 52.68 7.06
N ALA A 12 -72.92 51.49 7.55
CA ALA A 12 -73.79 50.32 7.64
C ALA A 12 -74.53 50.27 8.98
N ASP A 13 -75.65 49.54 9.05
CA ASP A 13 -76.29 49.25 10.33
C ASP A 13 -75.40 48.36 11.22
N PRO A 14 -75.56 48.40 12.57
CA PRO A 14 -74.65 47.72 13.49
C PRO A 14 -74.53 46.20 13.27
N SER A 15 -75.60 45.54 12.82
CA SER A 15 -75.60 44.09 12.61
C SER A 15 -74.80 43.70 11.37
N THR A 16 -74.94 44.48 10.29
CA THR A 16 -74.19 44.30 9.04
C THR A 16 -72.72 44.66 9.22
N ALA A 17 -72.42 45.75 9.95
CA ALA A 17 -71.05 46.16 10.25
C ALA A 17 -70.30 45.08 11.06
N SER A 18 -70.92 44.54 12.11
CA SER A 18 -70.35 43.47 12.94
C SER A 18 -70.13 42.16 12.15
N SER A 19 -71.10 41.77 11.31
CA SER A 19 -70.96 40.58 10.46
C SER A 19 -69.82 40.72 9.43
N LEU A 20 -69.71 41.90 8.80
CA LEU A 20 -68.64 42.21 7.85
C LEU A 20 -67.26 42.19 8.53
N GLU A 21 -67.17 42.76 9.74
CA GLU A 21 -65.95 42.73 10.54
C GLU A 21 -65.51 41.31 10.88
N ALA A 22 -66.42 40.47 11.37
CA ALA A 22 -66.13 39.07 11.68
C ALA A 22 -65.63 38.31 10.44
N LYS A 23 -66.30 38.46 9.28
CA LYS A 23 -65.89 37.80 8.02
C LYS A 23 -64.54 38.29 7.52
N MET A 24 -64.26 39.59 7.64
CA MET A 24 -62.99 40.17 7.19
C MET A 24 -61.82 39.77 8.09
N ASN A 25 -62.05 39.67 9.40
CA ASN A 25 -61.06 39.16 10.35
C ASN A 25 -60.75 37.68 10.07
N GLU A 26 -61.77 36.86 9.83
CA GLU A 26 -61.60 35.45 9.46
C GLU A 26 -60.85 35.28 8.13
N LEU A 27 -61.20 36.08 7.10
CA LEU A 27 -60.50 36.07 5.82
C LEU A 27 -59.02 36.48 5.98
N SER A 28 -58.77 37.54 6.76
CA SER A 28 -57.41 38.01 7.04
C SER A 28 -56.59 36.93 7.76
N LYS A 29 -57.19 36.23 8.73
CA LYS A 29 -56.56 35.12 9.44
C LYS A 29 -56.19 33.98 8.47
N ARG A 30 -57.13 33.49 7.65
CA ARG A 30 -56.86 32.44 6.67
C ARG A 30 -55.78 32.85 5.66
N PHE A 31 -55.78 34.11 5.23
CA PHE A 31 -54.77 34.62 4.32
C PHE A 31 -53.38 34.64 4.99
N CYS A 32 -53.28 35.09 6.24
CA CYS A 32 -52.03 35.03 7.00
C CYS A 32 -51.54 33.59 7.19
N GLU A 33 -52.43 32.65 7.52
CA GLU A 33 -52.10 31.23 7.66
C GLU A 33 -51.61 30.62 6.34
N ALA A 34 -52.31 30.89 5.23
CA ALA A 34 -51.92 30.44 3.90
C ALA A 34 -50.58 31.04 3.46
N HIS A 35 -50.37 32.34 3.69
CA HIS A 35 -49.12 33.03 3.41
C HIS A 35 -47.96 32.42 4.20
N ASN A 36 -48.14 32.20 5.51
CA ASN A 36 -47.10 31.61 6.36
C ASN A 36 -46.78 30.16 5.95
N LYS A 37 -47.81 29.37 5.61
CA LYS A 37 -47.63 28.01 5.09
C LYS A 37 -46.86 28.01 3.77
N HIS A 38 -47.19 28.93 2.87
CA HIS A 38 -46.48 29.08 1.60
C HIS A 38 -45.03 29.51 1.80
N LYS A 39 -44.78 30.49 2.67
CA LYS A 39 -43.44 30.96 3.03
C LYS A 39 -42.58 29.80 3.56
N LYS A 40 -43.09 29.02 4.51
CA LYS A 40 -42.38 27.83 5.03
C LYS A 40 -42.09 26.80 3.94
N LYS A 41 -43.09 26.51 3.09
CA LYS A 41 -42.90 25.59 1.95
C LYS A 41 -41.81 26.07 1.00
N LEU A 42 -41.73 27.38 0.75
CA LEU A 42 -40.71 27.97 -0.11
C LEU A 42 -39.31 27.79 0.50
N GLU A 43 -39.15 28.03 1.81
CA GLU A 43 -37.89 27.82 2.53
C GLU A 43 -37.45 26.35 2.50
N ASP A 44 -38.37 25.41 2.69
CA ASP A 44 -38.08 23.97 2.62
C ASP A 44 -37.70 23.55 1.19
N MET A 45 -38.37 24.12 0.17
CA MET A 45 -38.09 23.83 -1.25
C MET A 45 -36.70 24.34 -1.68
N GLU A 46 -36.25 25.49 -1.20
CA GLU A 46 -34.91 25.99 -1.52
C GLU A 46 -33.81 25.11 -0.91
N LYS A 47 -34.01 24.63 0.33
CA LYS A 47 -33.10 23.65 0.95
C LYS A 47 -33.06 22.36 0.14
N LEU A 48 -34.22 21.85 -0.26
CA LEU A 48 -34.30 20.62 -1.06
C LEU A 48 -33.58 20.77 -2.40
N LYS A 49 -33.77 21.91 -3.08
CA LYS A 49 -33.08 22.25 -4.32
C LYS A 49 -31.55 22.17 -4.16
N THR A 50 -30.98 22.78 -3.13
CA THR A 50 -29.52 22.73 -2.90
C THR A 50 -29.00 21.31 -2.68
N ARG A 51 -29.79 20.44 -2.03
CA ARG A 51 -29.45 19.02 -1.83
C ARG A 51 -29.48 18.22 -3.12
N VAL A 52 -30.48 18.46 -3.97
CA VAL A 52 -30.59 17.80 -5.29
C VAL A 52 -29.46 18.26 -6.21
N GLU A 53 -29.13 19.55 -6.24
CA GLU A 53 -27.99 20.08 -7.00
C GLU A 53 -26.66 19.46 -6.54
N LEU A 54 -26.48 19.30 -5.22
CA LEU A 54 -25.30 18.62 -4.67
C LEU A 54 -25.26 17.14 -5.07
N PHE A 55 -26.39 16.44 -5.02
CA PHE A 55 -26.50 15.04 -5.43
C PHE A 55 -26.08 14.85 -6.90
N GLU A 56 -26.61 15.65 -7.82
CA GLU A 56 -26.25 15.54 -9.24
C GLU A 56 -24.77 15.88 -9.47
N CYS A 57 -24.28 16.96 -8.86
CA CYS A 57 -22.88 17.37 -8.96
C CYS A 57 -21.91 16.27 -8.50
N LEU A 58 -22.15 15.68 -7.32
CA LEU A 58 -21.32 14.60 -6.79
C LEU A 58 -21.44 13.31 -7.63
N SER A 59 -22.65 12.99 -8.09
CA SER A 59 -22.87 11.83 -8.95
C SER A 59 -22.08 11.94 -10.26
N ASP A 60 -22.11 13.12 -10.88
CA ASP A 60 -21.40 13.39 -12.14
C ASP A 60 -19.89 13.41 -11.92
N LYS A 61 -19.41 14.01 -10.81
CA LYS A 61 -18.00 14.00 -10.41
C LYS A 61 -17.48 12.56 -10.30
N LEU A 62 -18.18 11.71 -9.55
CA LEU A 62 -17.80 10.30 -9.35
C LEU A 62 -17.84 9.52 -10.66
N GLN A 63 -18.89 9.68 -11.45
CA GLN A 63 -19.02 9.01 -12.74
C GLN A 63 -17.85 9.38 -13.67
N SER A 64 -17.52 10.66 -13.79
CA SER A 64 -16.36 11.17 -14.53
C SER A 64 -15.04 10.57 -14.02
N PHE A 65 -14.86 10.53 -12.69
CA PHE A 65 -13.67 9.97 -12.07
C PHE A 65 -13.50 8.49 -12.45
N PHE A 66 -14.55 7.68 -12.28
CA PHE A 66 -14.48 6.24 -12.58
C PHE A 66 -14.20 5.99 -14.05
N ASP A 67 -14.86 6.72 -14.97
CA ASP A 67 -14.66 6.53 -16.40
C ASP A 67 -13.23 6.87 -16.82
N LYS A 68 -12.70 8.03 -16.35
CA LYS A 68 -11.32 8.44 -16.60
C LYS A 68 -10.30 7.47 -16.02
N LYS A 69 -10.52 7.03 -14.78
CA LYS A 69 -9.54 6.19 -14.08
C LYS A 69 -9.50 4.77 -14.62
N THR A 70 -10.67 4.20 -14.97
CA THR A 70 -10.74 2.89 -15.64
C THR A 70 -9.94 2.91 -16.95
N GLN A 71 -10.07 3.96 -17.75
CA GLN A 71 -9.28 4.12 -18.96
C GLN A 71 -7.76 4.16 -18.65
N THR A 72 -7.36 5.01 -17.69
CA THR A 72 -5.94 5.19 -17.34
C THR A 72 -5.29 3.91 -16.83
N LEU A 73 -6.00 3.11 -16.02
CA LEU A 73 -5.48 1.87 -15.46
C LEU A 73 -5.32 0.77 -16.51
N ASN A 74 -6.23 0.70 -17.49
CA ASN A 74 -6.12 -0.21 -18.63
C ASN A 74 -4.94 0.17 -19.55
N GLU A 75 -4.67 1.46 -19.72
CA GLU A 75 -3.50 1.96 -20.47
C GLU A 75 -2.19 1.78 -19.70
N ALA A 76 -2.22 1.67 -18.38
CA ALA A 76 -1.02 1.48 -17.56
C ALA A 76 -0.41 0.08 -17.66
N ASP A 77 -1.10 -0.91 -18.26
CA ASP A 77 -0.59 -2.27 -18.50
C ASP A 77 0.33 -2.39 -19.73
N ILE A 78 0.69 -1.26 -20.36
CA ILE A 78 1.63 -1.23 -21.47
C ILE A 78 3.06 -1.52 -20.96
N PRO A 79 3.81 -2.45 -21.59
CA PRO A 79 5.19 -2.74 -21.23
C PRO A 79 6.08 -1.50 -21.38
N GLY A 80 6.71 -1.05 -20.29
CA GLY A 80 7.67 0.07 -20.33
C GLY A 80 7.81 0.91 -19.06
N LYS A 81 6.86 0.83 -18.12
CA LYS A 81 6.96 1.51 -16.82
C LYS A 81 7.81 0.68 -15.84
N ASP A 82 8.68 1.34 -15.09
CA ASP A 82 9.41 0.67 -14.03
C ASP A 82 8.54 0.46 -12.77
N VAL A 83 9.00 -0.40 -11.85
CA VAL A 83 8.25 -0.78 -10.65
C VAL A 83 8.01 0.41 -9.71
N ALA A 84 8.92 1.39 -9.68
CA ALA A 84 8.78 2.57 -8.84
C ALA A 84 7.71 3.53 -9.40
N GLU A 85 7.65 3.70 -10.73
CA GLU A 85 6.57 4.44 -11.39
C GLU A 85 5.21 3.79 -11.14
N MET A 86 5.13 2.46 -11.20
CA MET A 86 3.88 1.74 -10.91
C MET A 86 3.48 1.89 -9.44
N PHE A 87 4.43 1.84 -8.51
CA PHE A 87 4.19 2.07 -7.09
C PHE A 87 3.59 3.46 -6.82
N LEU A 88 4.19 4.51 -7.38
CA LEU A 88 3.68 5.87 -7.25
C LEU A 88 2.27 6.01 -7.85
N CYS A 89 2.05 5.43 -9.04
CA CYS A 89 0.75 5.44 -9.71
C CYS A 89 -0.35 4.79 -8.85
N VAL A 90 -0.07 3.61 -8.28
CA VAL A 90 -1.01 2.91 -7.38
C VAL A 90 -1.27 3.73 -6.13
N GLN A 91 -0.25 4.31 -5.51
CA GLN A 91 -0.38 5.11 -4.28
C GLN A 91 -1.21 6.40 -4.49
N GLU A 92 -0.92 7.15 -5.56
CA GLU A 92 -1.68 8.36 -5.93
C GLU A 92 -3.15 8.00 -6.20
N THR A 93 -3.37 6.95 -6.99
CA THR A 93 -4.70 6.44 -7.31
C THR A 93 -5.48 6.01 -6.07
N ASN A 94 -4.83 5.32 -5.12
CA ASN A 94 -5.48 4.90 -3.87
C ASN A 94 -5.87 6.11 -3.01
N THR A 95 -5.03 7.16 -2.99
CA THR A 95 -5.33 8.41 -2.28
C THR A 95 -6.53 9.12 -2.89
N GLU A 96 -6.58 9.25 -4.22
CA GLU A 96 -7.73 9.83 -4.94
C GLU A 96 -9.02 9.03 -4.70
N LEU A 97 -8.92 7.69 -4.69
CA LEU A 97 -10.05 6.80 -4.42
C LEU A 97 -10.61 7.00 -3.01
N MET A 98 -9.75 7.18 -2.01
CA MET A 98 -10.17 7.46 -0.64
C MET A 98 -10.90 8.80 -0.50
N GLU A 99 -10.59 9.79 -1.34
CA GLU A 99 -11.38 11.02 -1.43
C GLU A 99 -12.76 10.74 -2.05
N GLN A 100 -12.81 9.99 -3.16
CA GLN A 100 -14.08 9.63 -3.81
C GLN A 100 -14.99 8.78 -2.91
N LYS A 101 -14.42 7.99 -2.00
CA LYS A 101 -15.19 7.24 -1.00
C LYS A 101 -16.03 8.16 -0.12
N LYS A 102 -15.47 9.29 0.31
CA LYS A 102 -16.18 10.28 1.13
C LYS A 102 -17.34 10.91 0.35
N ASP A 103 -17.12 11.22 -0.93
CA ASP A 103 -18.17 11.74 -1.81
C ASP A 103 -19.32 10.73 -1.99
N LEU A 104 -18.99 9.43 -2.09
CA LEU A 104 -19.98 8.36 -2.15
C LEU A 104 -20.78 8.23 -0.84
N GLU A 105 -20.13 8.36 0.31
CA GLU A 105 -20.79 8.38 1.62
C GLU A 105 -21.75 9.58 1.75
N VAL A 106 -21.34 10.76 1.26
CA VAL A 106 -22.21 11.95 1.19
C VAL A 106 -23.41 11.70 0.26
N LEU A 107 -23.21 11.07 -0.90
CA LEU A 107 -24.32 10.69 -1.79
C LEU A 107 -25.31 9.75 -1.12
N GLN A 108 -24.83 8.74 -0.39
CA GLN A 108 -25.68 7.81 0.34
C GLN A 108 -26.51 8.55 1.40
N HIS A 109 -25.90 9.48 2.13
CA HIS A 109 -26.63 10.29 3.11
C HIS A 109 -27.66 11.23 2.45
N LEU A 110 -27.33 11.83 1.30
CA LEU A 110 -28.28 12.66 0.55
C LEU A 110 -29.51 11.87 0.12
N ILE A 111 -29.39 10.58 -0.20
CA ILE A 111 -30.56 9.72 -0.47
C ILE A 111 -31.49 9.68 0.74
N GLU A 112 -30.94 9.51 1.94
CA GLU A 112 -31.73 9.46 3.19
C GLU A 112 -32.44 10.80 3.44
N GLU A 113 -31.77 11.93 3.18
CA GLU A 113 -32.35 13.26 3.34
C GLU A 113 -33.42 13.60 2.30
N LEU A 114 -33.26 13.13 1.05
CA LEU A 114 -34.18 13.39 -0.06
C LEU A 114 -35.37 12.43 -0.06
N SER A 115 -35.20 11.20 0.45
CA SER A 115 -36.19 10.12 0.45
C SER A 115 -37.57 10.51 1.01
N PRO A 116 -37.71 11.26 2.12
CA PRO A 116 -39.01 11.68 2.65
C PRO A 116 -39.80 12.63 1.74
N HIS A 117 -39.13 13.27 0.79
CA HIS A 117 -39.70 14.32 -0.07
C HIS A 117 -39.87 13.87 -1.53
N ALA A 118 -39.25 12.75 -1.91
CA ALA A 118 -39.26 12.23 -3.27
C ALA A 118 -40.50 11.38 -3.59
N LEU A 119 -40.90 11.36 -4.86
CA LEU A 119 -41.88 10.40 -5.35
C LEU A 119 -41.25 8.99 -5.37
N PRO A 120 -42.05 7.91 -5.27
CA PRO A 120 -41.52 6.55 -5.28
C PRO A 120 -40.66 6.20 -6.51
N GLY A 121 -41.03 6.71 -7.69
CA GLY A 121 -40.27 6.52 -8.92
C GLY A 121 -38.90 7.20 -8.88
N ASP A 122 -38.86 8.47 -8.49
CA ASP A 122 -37.63 9.26 -8.37
C ASP A 122 -36.68 8.64 -7.33
N LYS A 123 -37.24 8.17 -6.20
CA LYS A 123 -36.48 7.47 -5.17
C LYS A 123 -35.80 6.20 -5.71
N SER A 124 -36.51 5.41 -6.51
CA SER A 124 -35.94 4.21 -7.12
C SER A 124 -34.83 4.55 -8.11
N LEU A 125 -35.00 5.60 -8.90
CA LEU A 125 -34.03 6.04 -9.90
C LEU A 125 -32.72 6.51 -9.24
N VAL A 126 -32.84 7.36 -8.22
CA VAL A 126 -31.70 7.90 -7.45
C VAL A 126 -30.95 6.80 -6.70
N LEU A 127 -31.68 5.86 -6.09
CA LEU A 127 -31.07 4.70 -5.41
C LEU A 127 -30.30 3.81 -6.39
N GLU A 128 -30.87 3.56 -7.58
CA GLU A 128 -30.20 2.79 -8.62
C GLU A 128 -28.91 3.47 -9.09
N LYS A 129 -28.93 4.79 -9.31
CA LYS A 129 -27.74 5.57 -9.68
C LYS A 129 -26.61 5.40 -8.66
N VAL A 130 -26.91 5.52 -7.36
CA VAL A 130 -25.90 5.34 -6.31
C VAL A 130 -25.45 3.89 -6.16
N ASN A 131 -26.32 2.91 -6.38
CA ASN A 131 -25.92 1.50 -6.39
C ASN A 131 -24.93 1.21 -7.52
N VAL A 132 -25.18 1.73 -8.73
CA VAL A 132 -24.25 1.61 -9.87
C VAL A 132 -22.90 2.25 -9.54
N LEU A 133 -22.88 3.46 -8.99
CA LEU A 133 -21.65 4.13 -8.57
C LEU A 133 -20.91 3.35 -7.46
N SER A 134 -21.65 2.83 -6.48
CA SER A 134 -21.09 2.02 -5.39
C SER A 134 -20.48 0.71 -5.90
N LYS A 135 -21.09 0.11 -6.92
CA LYS A 135 -20.55 -1.09 -7.58
C LYS A 135 -19.25 -0.75 -8.31
N LYS A 136 -19.23 0.31 -9.12
CA LYS A 136 -18.01 0.77 -9.83
C LYS A 136 -16.87 1.10 -8.88
N PHE A 137 -17.18 1.75 -7.75
CA PHE A 137 -16.19 2.05 -6.71
C PHE A 137 -15.53 0.77 -6.18
N ARG A 138 -16.34 -0.26 -5.87
CA ARG A 138 -15.84 -1.54 -5.35
C ARG A 138 -14.95 -2.27 -6.36
N GLU A 139 -15.38 -2.32 -7.62
CA GLU A 139 -14.60 -2.93 -8.71
C GLU A 139 -13.24 -2.23 -8.88
N MET A 140 -13.22 -0.90 -8.77
CA MET A 140 -11.99 -0.09 -8.81
C MET A 140 -11.09 -0.36 -7.59
N GLU A 141 -11.67 -0.41 -6.39
CA GLU A 141 -10.97 -0.71 -5.14
C GLU A 141 -10.29 -2.08 -5.21
N GLU A 142 -11.00 -3.10 -5.70
CA GLU A 142 -10.46 -4.45 -5.89
C GLU A 142 -9.30 -4.46 -6.90
N MET A 143 -9.45 -3.78 -8.05
CA MET A 143 -8.41 -3.67 -9.07
C MET A 143 -7.13 -3.00 -8.52
N ILE A 144 -7.28 -1.92 -7.75
CA ILE A 144 -6.13 -1.21 -7.17
C ILE A 144 -5.43 -2.07 -6.12
N GLN A 145 -6.18 -2.79 -5.28
CA GLN A 145 -5.60 -3.70 -4.29
C GLN A 145 -4.84 -4.87 -4.94
N GLU A 146 -5.30 -5.37 -6.09
CA GLU A 146 -4.58 -6.37 -6.87
C GLU A 146 -3.27 -5.81 -7.41
N LYS A 147 -3.31 -4.64 -8.07
CA LYS A 147 -2.09 -3.98 -8.58
C LYS A 147 -1.11 -3.63 -7.46
N GLU A 148 -1.58 -3.23 -6.29
CA GLU A 148 -0.73 -2.97 -5.12
C GLU A 148 0.04 -4.22 -4.65
N LYS A 149 -0.64 -5.38 -4.63
CA LYS A 149 0.00 -6.66 -4.31
C LYS A 149 1.03 -7.04 -5.38
N ASP A 150 0.70 -6.88 -6.65
CA ASP A 150 1.61 -7.20 -7.76
C ASP A 150 2.87 -6.34 -7.73
N VAL A 151 2.72 -5.03 -7.53
CA VAL A 151 3.83 -4.09 -7.39
C VAL A 151 4.69 -4.47 -6.18
N SER A 152 4.07 -4.76 -5.04
CA SER A 152 4.78 -5.17 -3.83
C SER A 152 5.57 -6.47 -4.03
N SER A 153 4.98 -7.45 -4.72
CA SER A 153 5.63 -8.71 -5.07
C SER A 153 6.82 -8.48 -6.01
N CYS A 154 6.64 -7.64 -7.04
CA CYS A 154 7.71 -7.31 -7.98
C CYS A 154 8.87 -6.58 -7.28
N GLN A 155 8.55 -5.65 -6.38
CA GLN A 155 9.55 -4.95 -5.57
C GLN A 155 10.37 -5.92 -4.72
N GLN A 156 9.73 -6.87 -4.04
CA GLN A 156 10.42 -7.91 -3.26
C GLN A 156 11.38 -8.74 -4.11
N GLN A 157 10.99 -9.09 -5.34
CA GLN A 157 11.84 -9.84 -6.27
C GLN A 157 13.05 -9.01 -6.73
N ILE A 158 12.86 -7.72 -7.03
CA ILE A 158 13.95 -6.81 -7.37
C ILE A 158 14.94 -6.68 -6.21
N ASP A 159 14.45 -6.56 -4.98
CA ASP A 159 15.29 -6.43 -3.80
C ASP A 159 16.08 -7.72 -3.52
N ALA A 160 15.45 -8.89 -3.67
CA ALA A 160 16.14 -10.18 -3.59
C ALA A 160 17.24 -10.32 -4.65
N PHE A 161 16.93 -9.98 -5.90
CA PHE A 161 17.91 -10.00 -6.99
C PHE A 161 19.09 -9.06 -6.71
N ARG A 162 18.81 -7.85 -6.22
CA ARG A 162 19.84 -6.88 -5.82
C ARG A 162 20.75 -7.47 -4.75
N GLY A 163 20.19 -8.14 -3.75
CA GLY A 163 20.95 -8.86 -2.71
C GLY A 163 21.88 -9.94 -3.26
N TYR A 164 21.43 -10.73 -4.25
CA TYR A 164 22.28 -11.72 -4.93
C TYR A 164 23.40 -11.07 -5.74
N VAL A 165 23.10 -9.99 -6.46
CA VAL A 165 24.09 -9.23 -7.23
C VAL A 165 25.17 -8.68 -6.32
N ASP A 166 24.79 -8.11 -5.17
CA ASP A 166 25.75 -7.55 -4.22
C ASP A 166 26.62 -8.64 -3.57
N SER A 167 26.02 -9.79 -3.28
CA SER A 167 26.76 -10.97 -2.80
C SER A 167 27.76 -11.49 -3.84
N LEU A 168 27.36 -11.56 -5.11
CA LEU A 168 28.23 -12.00 -6.20
C LEU A 168 29.37 -11.01 -6.44
N LYS A 169 29.09 -9.70 -6.47
CA LYS A 169 30.14 -8.67 -6.58
C LYS A 169 31.18 -8.83 -5.46
N LYS A 170 30.71 -8.98 -4.22
CA LYS A 170 31.60 -9.21 -3.07
C LYS A 170 32.45 -10.46 -3.24
N TRP A 171 31.86 -11.57 -3.70
CA TRP A 171 32.61 -12.81 -3.97
C TRP A 171 33.65 -12.62 -5.10
N ILE A 172 33.31 -11.89 -6.16
CA ILE A 172 34.23 -11.56 -7.25
C ILE A 172 35.41 -10.74 -6.72
N ASP A 173 35.15 -9.72 -5.91
CA ASP A 173 36.18 -8.86 -5.32
C ASP A 173 37.12 -9.68 -4.41
N GLU A 174 36.55 -10.44 -3.47
CA GLU A 174 37.31 -11.31 -2.56
C GLU A 174 38.13 -12.38 -3.31
N THR A 175 37.58 -12.94 -4.39
CA THR A 175 38.28 -13.95 -5.19
C THR A 175 39.39 -13.32 -6.01
N THR A 176 39.16 -12.13 -6.56
CA THR A 176 40.16 -11.38 -7.33
C THR A 176 41.34 -10.97 -6.44
N GLU A 177 41.10 -10.57 -5.19
CA GLU A 177 42.17 -10.28 -4.22
C GLU A 177 43.00 -11.51 -3.84
N ARG A 178 42.40 -12.72 -3.88
CA ARG A 178 43.10 -13.98 -3.60
C ARG A 178 43.95 -14.47 -4.76
N ILE A 179 43.70 -14.01 -5.99
CA ILE A 179 44.50 -14.40 -7.16
C ILE A 179 45.86 -13.70 -7.07
N PRO A 180 46.98 -14.45 -6.96
CA PRO A 180 48.31 -13.84 -6.94
C PRO A 180 48.59 -13.11 -8.26
N PRO A 181 49.32 -11.97 -8.23
CA PRO A 181 49.76 -11.32 -9.46
C PRO A 181 50.59 -12.31 -10.29
N ILE A 182 50.30 -12.39 -11.60
CA ILE A 182 51.00 -13.28 -12.53
C ILE A 182 52.49 -12.89 -12.54
N GLN A 183 53.30 -13.71 -11.88
CA GLN A 183 54.76 -13.62 -11.92
C GLN A 183 55.27 -14.36 -13.17
N PRO A 184 56.14 -13.76 -14.01
CA PRO A 184 56.61 -14.37 -15.26
C PRO A 184 57.38 -15.69 -15.10
N SER A 185 57.81 -16.04 -13.89
CA SER A 185 58.62 -17.22 -13.59
C SER A 185 57.86 -18.23 -12.73
N LEU A 186 56.77 -18.79 -13.24
CA LEU A 186 56.12 -19.93 -12.59
C LEU A 186 56.77 -21.22 -13.10
N ASN A 187 57.70 -21.77 -12.32
CA ASN A 187 58.16 -23.15 -12.50
C ASN A 187 57.11 -24.13 -11.96
N THR A 188 57.12 -25.37 -12.46
CA THR A 188 56.11 -26.40 -12.14
C THR A 188 55.98 -26.65 -10.63
N ASP A 189 57.07 -26.49 -9.87
CA ASP A 189 57.10 -26.69 -8.42
C ASP A 189 56.37 -25.59 -7.66
N SER A 190 56.49 -24.33 -8.08
CA SER A 190 55.75 -23.21 -7.49
C SER A 190 54.24 -23.38 -7.68
N LEU A 191 53.80 -23.75 -8.89
CA LEU A 191 52.39 -24.06 -9.19
C LEU A 191 51.87 -25.22 -8.34
N LYS A 192 52.66 -26.29 -8.19
CA LYS A 192 52.30 -27.45 -7.37
C LYS A 192 52.14 -27.06 -5.89
N LYS A 193 53.05 -26.23 -5.37
CA LYS A 193 52.97 -25.72 -3.99
C LYS A 193 51.72 -24.89 -3.77
N HIS A 194 51.39 -23.99 -4.70
CA HIS A 194 50.16 -23.18 -4.63
C HIS A 194 48.90 -24.06 -4.66
N LEU A 195 48.83 -25.03 -5.57
CA LEU A 195 47.69 -25.96 -5.65
C LEU A 195 47.50 -26.76 -4.35
N GLN A 196 48.62 -27.20 -3.75
CA GLN A 196 48.60 -27.99 -2.54
C GLN A 196 48.17 -27.16 -1.32
N SER A 197 48.65 -25.92 -1.19
CA SER A 197 48.21 -24.99 -0.15
C SER A 197 46.73 -24.62 -0.28
N THR A 198 46.22 -24.42 -1.50
CA THR A 198 44.78 -24.18 -1.72
C THR A 198 43.94 -25.38 -1.28
N LYS A 199 44.36 -26.60 -1.66
CA LYS A 199 43.65 -27.83 -1.32
C LYS A 199 43.64 -28.10 0.19
N GLU A 200 44.74 -27.82 0.88
CA GLU A 200 44.84 -27.99 2.33
C GLU A 200 43.93 -27.01 3.09
N GLU A 201 43.88 -25.75 2.66
CA GLU A 201 42.98 -24.75 3.25
C GLU A 201 41.49 -25.07 3.00
N GLU A 202 41.15 -25.69 1.86
CA GLU A 202 39.80 -26.23 1.61
C GLU A 202 39.44 -27.36 2.58
N LEU A 203 40.36 -28.30 2.81
CA LEU A 203 40.14 -29.41 3.77
C LEU A 203 40.05 -28.90 5.21
N ARG A 204 40.77 -27.84 5.55
CA ARG A 204 40.69 -27.19 6.88
C ARG A 204 39.34 -26.52 7.10
N LYS A 205 38.75 -25.95 6.06
CA LYS A 205 37.41 -25.31 6.10
C LYS A 205 36.25 -26.29 6.02
N SER A 206 36.48 -27.57 5.69
CA SER A 206 35.39 -28.55 5.59
C SER A 206 34.86 -29.05 6.94
N GLU A 207 35.54 -28.71 8.05
CA GLU A 207 35.19 -29.08 9.44
C GLU A 207 35.01 -30.60 9.68
N GLU A 208 35.49 -31.44 8.77
CA GLU A 208 35.44 -32.89 8.95
C GLU A 208 36.42 -33.35 10.04
N ALA A 209 35.96 -34.21 10.96
CA ALA A 209 36.77 -34.66 12.10
C ALA A 209 38.13 -35.27 11.73
N LYS A 210 38.24 -35.89 10.54
CA LYS A 210 39.52 -36.43 10.03
C LYS A 210 40.53 -35.35 9.62
N TYR A 211 40.11 -34.10 9.41
CA TYR A 211 40.96 -32.96 9.03
C TYR A 211 41.14 -31.95 10.17
N ALA A 212 40.58 -32.19 11.36
CA ALA A 212 40.74 -31.32 12.53
C ALA A 212 42.21 -31.06 12.88
N HIS A 213 43.07 -32.08 12.69
CA HIS A 213 44.52 -32.00 12.89
C HIS A 213 45.23 -30.95 12.03
N LEU A 214 44.63 -30.51 10.91
CA LEU A 214 45.19 -29.44 10.06
C LEU A 214 45.10 -28.05 10.73
N SER A 215 44.36 -27.93 11.83
CA SER A 215 44.27 -26.70 12.64
C SER A 215 45.14 -26.74 13.89
N ASP A 216 45.76 -27.88 14.18
CA ASP A 216 46.67 -28.05 15.31
C ASP A 216 48.10 -27.65 14.88
N GLU A 217 48.93 -27.23 15.84
CA GLU A 217 50.36 -27.04 15.57
C GLU A 217 50.97 -28.39 15.17
N LEU A 218 51.75 -28.41 14.09
CA LEU A 218 52.42 -29.62 13.61
C LEU A 218 53.30 -30.20 14.73
N HIS A 219 52.91 -31.35 15.26
CA HIS A 219 53.60 -32.01 16.36
C HIS A 219 53.76 -33.50 16.08
N VAL A 220 54.82 -34.09 16.65
CA VAL A 220 55.08 -35.53 16.63
C VAL A 220 55.17 -36.01 18.07
N LEU A 221 54.25 -36.89 18.48
CA LEU A 221 54.26 -37.50 19.81
C LEU A 221 55.16 -38.74 19.80
N ILE A 222 56.15 -38.78 20.70
CA ILE A 222 57.04 -39.94 20.88
C ILE A 222 56.88 -40.44 22.32
N GLU A 223 56.42 -41.69 22.47
CA GLU A 223 56.26 -42.35 23.76
C GLU A 223 57.11 -43.62 23.83
N VAL A 224 57.80 -43.82 24.96
CA VAL A 224 58.71 -44.95 25.16
C VAL A 224 58.35 -45.70 26.44
N PHE A 225 58.02 -46.99 26.29
CA PHE A 225 57.70 -47.89 27.40
C PHE A 225 58.88 -48.83 27.67
N ALA A 226 59.72 -48.51 28.66
CA ALA A 226 60.84 -49.32 29.10
C ALA A 226 61.28 -48.93 30.53
N PRO A 227 62.09 -49.75 31.23
CA PRO A 227 62.73 -49.35 32.48
C PRO A 227 63.60 -48.08 32.31
N PRO A 228 63.80 -47.27 33.35
CA PRO A 228 64.37 -45.93 33.23
C PRO A 228 65.69 -45.85 32.43
N GLY A 229 66.59 -46.81 32.61
CA GLY A 229 67.88 -46.84 31.89
C GLY A 229 67.76 -47.13 30.39
N GLU A 230 66.77 -47.92 29.98
CA GLU A 230 66.53 -48.24 28.56
C GLU A 230 65.65 -47.19 27.87
N ALA A 231 64.75 -46.55 28.63
CA ALA A 231 63.82 -45.56 28.11
C ALA A 231 64.56 -44.37 27.47
N TYR A 232 65.61 -43.86 28.12
CA TYR A 232 66.43 -42.77 27.57
C TYR A 232 67.15 -43.17 26.26
N SER A 233 67.67 -44.39 26.18
CA SER A 233 68.34 -44.89 24.98
C SER A 233 67.37 -45.03 23.79
N ARG A 234 66.19 -45.62 24.03
CA ARG A 234 65.13 -45.76 23.02
C ARG A 234 64.57 -44.41 22.58
N MET A 235 64.39 -43.47 23.51
CA MET A 235 63.95 -42.11 23.20
C MET A 235 65.00 -41.36 22.37
N SER A 236 66.29 -41.46 22.73
CA SER A 236 67.39 -40.88 21.97
C SER A 236 67.43 -41.41 20.54
N HIS A 237 67.25 -42.72 20.35
CA HIS A 237 67.21 -43.31 19.01
C HIS A 237 65.99 -42.83 18.21
N ALA A 238 64.81 -42.75 18.83
CA ALA A 238 63.60 -42.27 18.17
C ALA A 238 63.75 -40.79 17.73
N LEU A 239 64.35 -39.96 18.58
CA LEU A 239 64.64 -38.56 18.25
C LEU A 239 65.67 -38.42 17.12
N GLU A 240 66.71 -39.26 17.07
CA GLU A 240 67.70 -39.24 15.99
C GLU A 240 67.09 -39.63 14.64
N GLU A 241 66.14 -40.58 14.62
CA GLU A 241 65.43 -40.95 13.40
C GLU A 241 64.50 -39.83 12.93
N ILE A 242 63.74 -39.23 13.84
CA ILE A 242 62.79 -38.15 13.50
C ILE A 242 63.53 -36.89 13.05
N LYS A 243 64.70 -36.59 13.62
CA LYS A 243 65.57 -35.47 13.22
C LYS A 243 65.92 -35.48 11.72
N LYS A 244 66.01 -36.65 11.09
CA LYS A 244 66.26 -36.78 9.64
C LYS A 244 65.14 -36.17 8.77
N PHE A 245 63.96 -35.98 9.35
CA PHE A 245 62.76 -35.47 8.67
C PHE A 245 62.32 -34.09 9.18
N LEU A 246 62.95 -33.57 10.24
CA LEU A 246 62.64 -32.25 10.83
C LEU A 246 63.47 -31.10 10.27
N VAL A 247 64.43 -31.37 9.37
CA VAL A 247 65.16 -30.33 8.63
C VAL A 247 64.80 -30.49 7.14
N PRO A 248 64.21 -29.48 6.48
CA PRO A 248 63.89 -29.53 5.05
C PRO A 248 65.12 -29.70 4.17
#